data_AF-X0T8R9-F1
#
_entry.id   AF-X0T8R9-F1
#
_cell.length_a   1.000
_cell.length_b   1.000
_cell.length_c   1.000
_cell.angle_alpha   90.00
_cell.angle_beta   90.00
_cell.angle_gamma   90.00
#
_symmetry.space_group_name_H-M   'P 1'
#
loop_
_entity.id
_entity.type
_entity.pdbx_description
1 polymer ?
#
loop_
_entity_poly.entity_id
_entity_poly.type
_entity_poly.pdbx_seq_one_letter_code
_entity_poly.pdbx_strand_id
1 'polypeptide(L)'
;MSETKGLVISSHYTDRASDPWAKALNGIVPFDFRHNVTGEWVMEYLRTHDPRFLILQSYHGSSSWLQMYSPSLSVFTQPLQARDVWNLYWREQPNKPKPQIVIVEGCETMQRTGLYGVNWVSAFSRADLSDICIFGLHGIDQKDWDDYTQFYEKAFISALARGWPIENCMNDAGMAATREELYVRVAGNTLLSLPITVPLPPPEPEPEPEPVPPPDDDLKEDIRHELIDIEVAVSNIDDT
;
A
#
# COMPACT_ATOMS: atom_id res chain seq x y z
N MET A 1 -11.27 21.88 29.37
CA MET A 1 -10.15 21.75 28.41
C MET A 1 -10.76 21.54 27.05
N SER A 2 -10.36 22.29 26.02
CA SER A 2 -10.89 22.09 24.66
C SER A 2 -10.51 20.69 24.19
N GLU A 3 -11.47 19.90 23.73
CA GLU A 3 -11.21 18.61 23.08
C GLU A 3 -10.37 18.85 21.83
N THR A 4 -9.06 18.65 21.94
CA THR A 4 -8.21 18.49 20.76
C THR A 4 -8.63 17.20 20.07
N LYS A 5 -9.27 17.31 18.91
CA LYS A 5 -9.76 16.15 18.16
C LYS A 5 -8.68 15.54 17.26
N GLY A 6 -7.52 16.17 17.14
CA GLY A 6 -6.45 15.71 16.27
C GLY A 6 -5.05 16.24 16.59
N LEU A 7 -4.03 15.53 16.12
CA LEU A 7 -2.64 15.97 16.14
C LEU A 7 -2.05 15.88 14.73
N VAL A 8 -1.44 16.96 14.26
CA VAL A 8 -0.66 17.00 13.02
C VAL A 8 0.77 17.35 13.37
N ILE A 9 1.68 16.43 13.08
CA ILE A 9 3.12 16.61 13.21
C ILE A 9 3.72 16.62 11.82
N SER A 10 4.49 17.66 11.54
CA SER A 10 5.17 17.81 10.27
C SER A 10 6.64 18.13 10.47
N SER A 11 7.49 17.32 9.84
CA SER A 11 8.93 17.58 9.77
C SER A 11 9.35 18.30 8.47
N HIS A 12 8.43 18.39 7.49
CA HIS A 12 8.65 19.02 6.19
C HIS A 12 8.49 20.54 6.23
N TYR A 13 7.53 21.03 7.02
CA TYR A 13 7.14 22.43 7.02
C TYR A 13 7.55 23.11 8.32
N THR A 14 8.09 24.32 8.19
CA THR A 14 8.60 25.10 9.33
C THR A 14 7.51 25.80 10.11
N ASP A 15 6.30 25.91 9.56
CA ASP A 15 5.19 26.62 10.16
C ASP A 15 3.83 26.12 9.64
N ARG A 16 2.76 26.45 10.37
CA ARG A 16 1.38 26.04 10.06
C ARG A 16 0.86 26.64 8.75
N ALA A 17 1.34 27.82 8.36
CA ALA A 17 0.87 28.54 7.19
C ALA A 17 1.62 28.12 5.91
N SER A 18 2.68 27.33 6.00
CA SER A 18 3.28 26.64 4.86
C SER A 18 2.72 25.22 4.73
N ASP A 19 2.39 24.57 5.84
CA ASP A 19 1.90 23.19 5.86
C ASP A 19 0.51 22.99 5.19
N PRO A 20 0.43 22.18 4.14
CA PRO A 20 -0.78 21.94 3.36
C PRO A 20 -1.84 21.14 4.11
N TRP A 21 -1.45 20.16 4.95
CA TRP A 21 -2.37 19.44 5.83
C TRP A 21 -2.97 20.39 6.87
N ALA A 22 -2.12 21.20 7.49
CA ALA A 22 -2.56 22.16 8.48
C ALA A 22 -3.51 23.22 7.88
N LYS A 23 -3.26 23.68 6.65
CA LYS A 23 -4.20 24.55 5.92
C LYS A 23 -5.53 23.86 5.67
N ALA A 24 -5.50 22.63 5.14
CA ALA A 24 -6.70 21.92 4.74
C ALA A 24 -7.59 21.57 5.94
N LEU A 25 -7.00 21.21 7.07
CA LEU A 25 -7.73 20.85 8.29
C LEU A 25 -8.21 22.09 9.06
N ASN A 26 -7.68 23.27 8.76
CA ASN A 26 -8.00 24.50 9.48
C ASN A 26 -9.49 24.84 9.37
N GLY A 27 -10.18 24.88 10.51
CA GLY A 27 -11.61 25.15 10.55
C GLY A 27 -12.50 23.94 10.25
N ILE A 28 -11.94 22.79 9.87
CA ILE A 28 -12.68 21.53 9.69
C ILE A 28 -12.70 20.75 11.00
N VAL A 29 -11.53 20.55 11.61
CA VAL A 29 -11.38 19.84 12.88
C VAL A 29 -10.48 20.63 13.82
N PRO A 30 -10.74 20.65 15.14
CA PRO A 30 -9.75 21.13 16.10
C PRO A 30 -8.54 20.20 16.14
N PHE A 31 -7.35 20.71 15.84
CA PHE A 31 -6.10 19.96 15.93
C PHE A 31 -4.97 20.79 16.53
N ASP A 32 -4.02 20.11 17.19
CA ASP A 32 -2.73 20.69 17.53
C ASP A 32 -1.78 20.52 16.34
N PHE A 33 -1.20 21.62 15.87
CA PHE A 33 -0.18 21.60 14.84
C PHE A 33 1.18 21.81 15.49
N ARG A 34 2.09 20.86 15.27
CA ARG A 34 3.45 20.99 15.78
C ARG A 34 4.45 20.75 14.66
N HIS A 35 5.31 21.72 14.50
CA HIS A 35 6.61 21.55 13.88
C HIS A 35 7.64 21.42 15.01
N ASN A 36 8.86 20.95 14.70
CA ASN A 36 9.98 20.96 15.65
C ASN A 36 9.78 20.05 16.88
N VAL A 37 9.26 18.84 16.69
CA VAL A 37 9.04 17.87 17.78
C VAL A 37 10.05 16.74 17.74
N THR A 38 10.46 16.28 18.92
CA THR A 38 11.27 15.06 19.07
C THR A 38 10.36 13.84 19.16
N GLY A 39 10.88 12.64 18.89
CA GLY A 39 10.12 11.41 19.13
C GLY A 39 9.62 11.30 20.59
N GLU A 40 10.43 11.73 21.54
CA GLU A 40 10.06 11.78 22.97
C GLU A 40 8.85 12.70 23.23
N TRP A 41 8.82 13.87 22.60
CA TRP A 41 7.68 14.78 22.72
C TRP A 41 6.40 14.15 22.17
N VAL A 42 6.47 13.46 21.02
CA VAL A 42 5.32 12.76 20.44
C VAL A 42 4.83 11.67 21.40
N MET A 43 5.74 10.89 21.98
CA MET A 43 5.39 9.87 22.96
C MET A 43 4.72 10.47 24.20
N GLU A 44 5.22 11.60 24.71
CA GLU A 44 4.63 12.27 25.86
C GLU A 44 3.25 12.86 25.56
N TYR A 45 3.09 13.44 24.37
CA TYR A 45 1.78 13.89 23.88
C TYR A 45 0.80 12.72 23.83
N LEU A 46 1.19 11.61 23.20
CA LEU A 46 0.34 10.42 23.11
C LEU A 46 0.06 9.82 24.49
N ARG A 47 0.96 9.91 25.48
CA ARG A 47 0.65 9.45 26.85
C ARG A 47 -0.45 10.27 27.51
N THR A 48 -0.45 11.58 27.27
CA THR A 48 -1.28 12.55 28.01
C THR A 48 -2.55 12.99 27.28
N HIS A 49 -2.67 12.67 25.99
CA HIS A 49 -3.78 13.05 25.13
C HIS A 49 -4.35 11.84 24.38
N ASP A 50 -5.62 11.92 23.98
CA ASP A 50 -6.33 10.88 23.23
C ASP A 50 -6.76 11.43 21.86
N PRO A 51 -5.83 11.65 20.91
CA PRO A 51 -6.19 12.22 19.62
C PRO A 51 -7.07 11.24 18.84
N ARG A 52 -8.23 11.71 18.36
CA ARG A 52 -9.10 10.91 17.47
C ARG A 52 -8.45 10.71 16.10
N PHE A 53 -7.63 11.66 15.67
CA PHE A 53 -6.89 11.62 14.41
C PHE A 53 -5.43 12.02 14.62
N LEU A 54 -4.52 11.33 13.94
CA LEU A 54 -3.07 11.51 14.06
C LEU A 54 -2.42 11.53 12.67
N ILE A 55 -1.76 12.63 12.32
CA ILE A 55 -0.85 12.69 11.16
C ILE A 55 0.58 12.81 11.66
N LEU A 56 1.40 11.88 11.22
CA LEU A 56 2.84 11.87 11.41
C LEU A 56 3.49 12.00 10.03
N GLN A 57 3.97 13.19 9.69
CA GLN A 57 4.61 13.47 8.41
C GLN A 57 6.11 13.64 8.60
N SER A 58 6.91 12.92 7.81
CA SER A 58 8.36 12.97 7.90
C SER A 58 9.09 12.83 6.57
N TYR A 59 10.10 13.67 6.36
CA TYR A 59 11.01 13.58 5.21
C TYR A 59 11.72 12.21 5.11
N HIS A 60 12.01 11.57 6.24
CA HIS A 60 12.66 10.27 6.27
C HIS A 60 11.94 9.31 7.20
N GLY A 61 11.98 8.03 6.86
CA GLY A 61 11.39 7.00 7.69
C GLY A 61 11.79 5.61 7.21
N SER A 62 11.26 4.62 7.90
CA SER A 62 11.11 3.27 7.38
C SER A 62 9.81 2.65 7.87
N SER A 63 9.60 1.37 7.54
CA SER A 63 8.52 0.56 8.09
C SER A 63 8.43 0.54 9.62
N SER A 64 9.51 0.85 10.35
CA SER A 64 9.54 0.77 11.83
C SER A 64 9.89 2.07 12.54
N TRP A 65 10.22 3.14 11.83
CA TRP A 65 10.61 4.42 12.44
C TRP A 65 10.29 5.62 11.54
N LEU A 66 10.18 6.80 12.12
CA LEU A 66 10.05 8.07 11.42
C LEU A 66 11.10 9.03 11.93
N GLN A 67 11.81 9.68 11.00
CA GLN A 67 12.77 10.71 11.34
C GLN A 67 12.05 11.91 11.93
N MET A 68 12.48 12.34 13.10
CA MET A 68 12.00 13.60 13.65
C MET A 68 13.04 14.68 13.34
N TYR A 69 12.59 15.85 12.89
CA TYR A 69 13.46 16.97 12.55
C TYR A 69 13.15 18.16 13.45
N SER A 70 14.21 18.78 13.96
CA SER A 70 14.14 20.01 14.71
C SER A 70 14.71 21.17 13.88
N PRO A 71 13.87 21.98 13.20
CA PRO A 71 14.35 23.13 12.44
C PRO A 71 15.15 24.11 13.30
N SER A 72 14.73 24.34 14.55
CA SER A 72 15.42 25.27 15.46
C SER A 72 16.85 24.83 15.79
N LEU A 73 17.09 23.52 15.79
CA LEU A 73 18.41 22.96 16.04
C LEU A 73 19.14 22.60 14.74
N SER A 74 18.44 22.63 13.60
CA SER A 74 18.92 22.16 12.30
C SER A 74 19.52 20.74 12.36
N VAL A 75 18.98 19.89 13.23
CA VAL A 75 19.42 18.50 13.40
C VAL A 75 18.25 17.53 13.37
N PHE A 76 18.55 16.33 12.89
CA PHE A 76 17.72 15.17 13.11
C PHE A 76 17.77 14.77 14.58
N THR A 77 16.59 14.66 15.19
CA THR A 77 16.46 14.22 16.58
C THR A 77 16.29 12.71 16.62
N GLN A 78 16.15 12.14 17.83
CA GLN A 78 15.84 10.73 17.96
C GLN A 78 14.55 10.39 17.16
N PRO A 79 14.61 9.38 16.28
CA PRO A 79 13.46 8.98 15.48
C PRO A 79 12.35 8.42 16.37
N LEU A 80 11.11 8.66 15.96
CA LEU A 80 9.94 8.03 16.58
C LEU A 80 9.87 6.58 16.11
N GLN A 81 9.93 5.63 17.03
CA GLN A 81 9.86 4.21 16.71
C GLN A 81 8.40 3.72 16.76
N ALA A 82 7.97 2.97 15.74
CA ALA A 82 6.69 2.27 15.77
C ALA A 82 6.60 1.32 16.97
N ARG A 83 7.75 0.76 17.41
CA ARG A 83 7.85 -0.08 18.61
C ARG A 83 7.44 0.66 19.88
N ASP A 84 7.83 1.92 20.01
CA ASP A 84 7.58 2.67 21.24
C ASP A 84 6.10 3.03 21.32
N VAL A 85 5.50 3.44 20.19
CA VAL A 85 4.05 3.61 20.06
C VAL A 85 3.30 2.32 20.36
N TRP A 86 3.78 1.19 19.85
CA TRP A 86 3.23 -0.13 20.18
C TRP A 86 3.28 -0.41 21.69
N ASN A 87 4.42 -0.19 22.32
CA ASN A 87 4.58 -0.41 23.76
C ASN A 87 3.62 0.48 24.57
N LEU A 88 3.47 1.74 24.17
CA LEU A 88 2.53 2.66 24.80
C LEU A 88 1.11 2.11 24.79
N TYR A 89 0.55 1.82 23.62
CA TYR A 89 -0.86 1.41 23.53
C TYR A 89 -1.12 -0.02 24.02
N TRP A 90 -0.12 -0.90 24.02
CA TRP A 90 -0.36 -2.32 24.26
C TRP A 90 0.24 -2.89 25.53
N ARG A 91 1.19 -2.18 26.14
CA ARG A 91 1.83 -2.57 27.40
C ARG A 91 1.61 -1.53 28.48
N GLU A 92 1.86 -0.26 28.19
CA GLU A 92 1.81 0.81 29.20
C GLU A 92 0.36 1.24 29.48
N GLN A 93 -0.46 1.42 28.44
CA GLN A 93 -1.82 1.95 28.55
C GLN A 93 -2.83 1.14 27.70
N PRO A 94 -3.06 -0.15 28.01
CA PRO A 94 -3.88 -1.05 27.18
C PRO A 94 -5.36 -0.64 27.02
N ASN A 95 -5.88 0.20 27.92
CA ASN A 95 -7.26 0.69 27.88
C ASN A 95 -7.39 2.06 27.21
N LYS A 96 -6.27 2.64 26.76
CA LYS A 96 -6.28 3.98 26.15
C LYS A 96 -6.98 3.93 24.79
N PRO A 97 -7.89 4.88 24.50
CA PRO A 97 -8.44 5.05 23.16
C PRO A 97 -7.32 5.26 22.14
N LYS A 98 -7.42 4.56 21.02
CA LYS A 98 -6.47 4.71 19.91
C LYS A 98 -6.99 5.75 18.93
N PRO A 99 -6.11 6.40 18.16
CA PRO A 99 -6.56 7.22 17.05
C PRO A 99 -7.32 6.35 16.04
N GLN A 100 -8.46 6.86 15.56
CA GLN A 100 -9.28 6.20 14.55
C GLN A 100 -8.66 6.34 13.15
N ILE A 101 -7.97 7.46 12.92
CA ILE A 101 -7.31 7.74 11.65
C ILE A 101 -5.86 8.06 11.94
N VAL A 102 -4.96 7.28 11.34
CA VAL A 102 -3.52 7.48 11.43
C VAL A 102 -2.95 7.62 10.02
N ILE A 103 -2.35 8.76 9.73
CA ILE A 103 -1.58 8.96 8.50
C ILE A 103 -0.11 8.97 8.90
N VAL A 104 0.66 8.06 8.32
CA VAL A 104 2.10 7.97 8.52
C VAL A 104 2.77 8.20 7.18
N GLU A 105 3.36 9.36 7.00
CA GLU A 105 4.09 9.73 5.79
C GLU A 105 5.60 9.73 6.06
N GLY A 106 6.31 9.07 5.16
CA GLY A 106 7.75 8.89 5.22
C GLY A 106 8.17 7.67 4.40
N CYS A 107 9.45 7.63 4.01
CA CYS A 107 9.99 6.55 3.20
C CYS A 107 9.68 5.17 3.80
N GLU A 108 9.28 4.22 2.96
CA GLU A 108 9.09 2.79 3.31
C GLU A 108 8.15 2.51 4.49
N THR A 109 7.36 3.48 4.95
CA THR A 109 6.47 3.36 6.12
C THR A 109 5.51 2.17 6.02
N MET A 110 5.19 1.74 4.80
CA MET A 110 4.34 0.58 4.49
C MET A 110 5.08 -0.61 3.84
N GLN A 111 6.41 -0.62 3.81
CA GLN A 111 7.21 -1.72 3.23
C GLN A 111 7.00 -3.06 3.98
N ARG A 112 6.53 -3.02 5.23
CA ARG A 112 6.20 -4.20 6.04
C ARG A 112 4.86 -4.00 6.74
N THR A 113 3.75 -4.34 6.10
CA THR A 113 2.40 -4.27 6.71
C THR A 113 1.99 -5.56 7.43
N GLY A 114 2.95 -6.43 7.75
CA GLY A 114 2.65 -7.66 8.49
C GLY A 114 2.09 -7.31 9.87
N LEU A 115 0.92 -7.85 10.21
CA LEU A 115 0.27 -7.62 11.51
C LEU A 115 1.13 -8.10 12.70
N TYR A 116 2.08 -8.99 12.42
CA TYR A 116 2.98 -9.61 13.39
C TYR A 116 4.39 -8.98 13.44
N GLY A 117 4.71 -8.06 12.51
CA GLY A 117 5.96 -7.30 12.53
C GLY A 117 5.85 -6.07 13.42
N VAL A 118 6.97 -5.50 13.86
CA VAL A 118 6.97 -4.19 14.53
C VAL A 118 7.02 -3.11 13.45
N ASN A 119 5.86 -2.54 13.13
CA ASN A 119 5.68 -1.53 12.10
C ASN A 119 4.54 -0.58 12.49
N TRP A 120 4.31 0.44 11.67
CA TRP A 120 3.24 1.41 11.89
C TRP A 120 1.84 0.79 11.92
N VAL A 121 1.62 -0.31 11.19
CA VAL A 121 0.34 -1.03 11.23
C VAL A 121 0.12 -1.69 12.58
N SER A 122 1.07 -2.49 13.04
CA SER A 122 0.94 -3.21 14.31
C SER A 122 0.97 -2.27 15.51
N ALA A 123 1.66 -1.13 15.41
CA ALA A 123 1.73 -0.09 16.44
C ALA A 123 0.35 0.31 16.96
N PHE A 124 -0.65 0.32 16.10
CA PHE A 124 -2.00 0.74 16.46
C PHE A 124 -3.08 -0.34 16.31
N SER A 125 -2.83 -1.46 15.62
CA SER A 125 -3.89 -2.44 15.32
C SER A 125 -3.84 -3.76 16.10
N ARG A 126 -2.69 -4.27 16.59
CA ARG A 126 -2.62 -5.64 17.16
C ARG A 126 -3.32 -6.73 16.32
N ALA A 127 -3.32 -6.59 14.99
CA ALA A 127 -4.05 -7.44 14.06
C ALA A 127 -5.59 -7.23 14.01
N ASP A 128 -6.12 -6.23 14.71
CA ASP A 128 -7.48 -5.74 14.58
C ASP A 128 -7.47 -4.35 13.93
N LEU A 129 -7.94 -4.34 12.68
CA LEU A 129 -8.00 -3.16 11.84
C LEU A 129 -9.40 -2.54 11.79
N SER A 130 -10.36 -3.07 12.56
CA SER A 130 -11.77 -2.66 12.43
C SER A 130 -12.03 -1.17 12.72
N ASP A 131 -11.20 -0.57 13.56
CA ASP A 131 -11.40 0.80 14.07
C ASP A 131 -10.26 1.78 13.71
N ILE A 132 -9.33 1.35 12.86
CA ILE A 132 -8.20 2.20 12.48
C ILE A 132 -7.98 2.20 10.98
N CYS A 133 -7.73 3.38 10.43
CA CYS A 133 -7.27 3.54 9.07
C CYS A 133 -5.82 4.02 9.07
N ILE A 134 -4.92 3.19 8.54
CA ILE A 134 -3.49 3.53 8.43
C ILE A 134 -3.13 3.74 6.97
N PHE A 135 -2.51 4.88 6.69
CA PHE A 135 -1.99 5.22 5.39
C PHE A 135 -0.49 5.37 5.47
N GLY A 136 0.20 4.79 4.51
CA GLY A 136 1.52 5.27 4.18
C GLY A 136 1.74 5.26 2.68
N LEU A 137 2.45 6.28 2.27
CA LEU A 137 2.86 6.52 0.91
C LEU A 137 4.16 5.72 0.76
N HIS A 138 4.25 4.85 -0.25
CA HIS A 138 5.45 4.13 -0.74
C HIS A 138 5.31 2.60 -0.83
N GLY A 139 5.59 2.11 -2.05
CA GLY A 139 5.90 0.72 -2.35
C GLY A 139 7.40 0.44 -2.26
N ILE A 140 7.79 -0.81 -2.50
CA ILE A 140 9.12 -1.34 -2.16
C ILE A 140 10.27 -0.70 -2.98
N ASP A 141 10.02 0.02 -4.08
CA ASP A 141 11.08 0.38 -5.04
C ASP A 141 10.95 1.76 -5.75
N GLN A 142 10.12 2.70 -5.27
CA GLN A 142 9.93 4.00 -5.95
C GLN A 142 10.91 5.08 -5.46
N LYS A 143 11.67 5.68 -6.40
CA LYS A 143 12.69 6.70 -6.16
C LYS A 143 12.21 8.15 -6.32
N ASP A 144 11.08 8.38 -6.99
CA ASP A 144 10.63 9.74 -7.31
C ASP A 144 9.71 10.25 -6.20
N TRP A 145 10.28 11.07 -5.33
CA TRP A 145 9.77 11.36 -3.99
C TRP A 145 8.73 12.50 -3.96
N ASP A 146 8.91 13.52 -4.79
CA ASP A 146 8.17 14.78 -4.68
C ASP A 146 6.77 14.72 -5.31
N ASP A 147 6.58 13.96 -6.38
CA ASP A 147 5.34 14.00 -7.15
C ASP A 147 4.21 13.21 -6.48
N TYR A 148 4.52 12.09 -5.81
CA TYR A 148 3.50 11.22 -5.19
C TYR A 148 2.94 11.78 -3.90
N THR A 149 3.80 12.26 -2.99
CA THR A 149 3.34 12.87 -1.74
C THR A 149 2.48 14.09 -2.04
N GLN A 150 2.89 14.92 -2.99
CA GLN A 150 2.09 16.06 -3.45
C GLN A 150 0.79 15.63 -4.10
N PHE A 151 0.77 14.57 -4.91
CA PHE A 151 -0.47 14.09 -5.53
C PHE A 151 -1.50 13.69 -4.47
N TYR A 152 -1.08 12.87 -3.52
CA TYR A 152 -1.95 12.35 -2.47
C TYR A 152 -2.51 13.44 -1.57
N GLU A 153 -1.61 14.30 -1.12
CA GLU A 153 -1.93 15.48 -0.35
C GLU A 153 -2.93 16.35 -1.13
N LYS A 154 -2.66 16.68 -2.40
CA LYS A 154 -3.59 17.46 -3.24
C LYS A 154 -4.94 16.79 -3.40
N ALA A 155 -4.99 15.48 -3.62
CA ALA A 155 -6.24 14.75 -3.80
C ALA A 155 -7.06 14.71 -2.50
N PHE A 156 -6.42 14.44 -1.36
CA PHE A 156 -7.06 14.48 -0.06
C PHE A 156 -7.58 15.88 0.28
N ILE A 157 -6.74 16.90 0.11
CA ILE A 157 -7.10 18.30 0.36
C ILE A 157 -8.25 18.72 -0.56
N SER A 158 -8.23 18.30 -1.82
CA SER A 158 -9.32 18.55 -2.77
C SER A 158 -10.63 17.90 -2.31
N ALA A 159 -10.59 16.66 -1.82
CA ALA A 159 -11.79 15.99 -1.29
C ALA A 159 -12.30 16.68 -0.02
N LEU A 160 -11.41 17.08 0.89
CA LEU A 160 -11.76 17.86 2.08
C LEU A 160 -12.42 19.19 1.71
N ALA A 161 -11.89 19.91 0.72
CA ALA A 161 -12.43 21.17 0.25
C ALA A 161 -13.85 21.04 -0.35
N ARG A 162 -14.23 19.83 -0.79
CA ARG A 162 -15.60 19.50 -1.23
C ARG A 162 -16.53 19.15 -0.06
N GLY A 163 -16.05 19.23 1.19
CA GLY A 163 -16.82 18.92 2.40
C GLY A 163 -16.98 17.43 2.66
N TRP A 164 -16.14 16.58 2.06
CA TRP A 164 -16.22 15.15 2.31
C TRP A 164 -15.73 14.82 3.73
N PRO A 165 -16.30 13.81 4.40
CA PRO A 165 -15.75 13.29 5.63
C PRO A 165 -14.28 12.87 5.45
N ILE A 166 -13.42 13.05 6.46
CA ILE A 166 -11.97 12.76 6.39
C ILE A 166 -11.73 11.32 5.92
N GLU A 167 -12.51 10.38 6.44
CA GLU A 167 -12.50 8.97 6.06
C GLU A 167 -12.76 8.74 4.56
N ASN A 168 -13.62 9.55 3.95
CA ASN A 168 -13.95 9.46 2.54
C ASN A 168 -12.94 10.19 1.65
N CYS A 169 -12.31 11.25 2.16
CA CYS A 169 -11.30 12.00 1.43
C CYS A 169 -10.10 11.13 1.08
N MET A 170 -9.72 10.21 1.96
CA MET A 170 -8.61 9.30 1.71
C MET A 170 -8.95 8.24 0.66
N ASN A 171 -10.20 7.79 0.62
CA ASN A 171 -10.66 6.87 -0.42
C ASN A 171 -10.67 7.55 -1.79
N ASP A 172 -11.12 8.81 -1.88
CA ASP A 172 -11.04 9.61 -3.11
C ASP A 172 -9.60 9.77 -3.58
N ALA A 173 -8.70 10.13 -2.64
CA ALA A 173 -7.29 10.28 -2.94
C ALA A 173 -6.65 8.98 -3.47
N GLY A 174 -7.04 7.84 -2.89
CA GLY A 174 -6.61 6.53 -3.36
C GLY A 174 -7.19 6.09 -4.70
N MET A 175 -8.41 6.51 -5.03
CA MET A 175 -9.04 6.22 -6.33
C MET A 175 -8.56 7.16 -7.45
N ALA A 176 -8.20 8.40 -7.11
CA ALA A 176 -7.73 9.40 -8.07
C ALA A 176 -6.33 9.09 -8.62
N ALA A 177 -5.52 8.39 -7.82
CA ALA A 177 -4.22 7.92 -8.25
C ALA A 177 -4.35 6.82 -9.30
N THR A 178 -3.72 7.04 -10.44
CA THR A 178 -3.60 6.10 -11.55
C THR A 178 -3.04 4.75 -11.08
N ARG A 179 -3.68 3.66 -11.52
CA ARG A 179 -3.47 2.26 -11.07
C ARG A 179 -2.02 1.75 -11.09
N GLU A 180 -1.14 2.37 -11.87
CA GLU A 180 0.24 1.92 -12.10
C GLU A 180 1.25 2.59 -11.15
N GLU A 181 0.84 3.67 -10.50
CA GLU A 181 1.76 4.61 -9.86
C GLU A 181 1.75 4.54 -8.33
N LEU A 182 0.88 3.69 -7.77
CA LEU A 182 0.44 3.89 -6.40
C LEU A 182 0.38 2.61 -5.56
N TYR A 183 1.34 2.48 -4.66
CA TYR A 183 1.26 1.54 -3.55
C TYR A 183 0.74 2.24 -2.31
N VAL A 184 -0.58 2.48 -2.26
CA VAL A 184 -1.22 2.78 -0.98
C VAL A 184 -1.76 1.51 -0.37
N ARG A 185 -1.13 1.16 0.74
CA ARG A 185 -1.61 0.14 1.63
C ARG A 185 -2.46 0.83 2.67
N VAL A 186 -3.77 0.67 2.55
CA VAL A 186 -4.68 0.91 3.66
C VAL A 186 -4.55 -0.29 4.60
N ALA A 187 -4.58 -0.08 5.91
CA ALA A 187 -4.84 -1.16 6.87
C ALA A 187 -6.02 -0.71 7.75
N GLY A 188 -7.19 -1.35 7.60
CA GLY A 188 -8.45 -0.88 8.22
C GLY A 188 -9.74 -1.53 7.69
N ASN A 189 -10.83 -1.59 8.48
CA ASN A 189 -12.20 -1.52 7.95
C ASN A 189 -12.45 -0.03 7.66
N THR A 190 -12.43 0.47 6.45
CA THR A 190 -13.15 -0.05 5.28
C THR A 190 -12.27 0.08 4.03
N LEU A 191 -12.24 -1.00 3.24
CA LEU A 191 -11.55 -1.20 1.95
C LEU A 191 -10.07 -1.61 2.01
N LEU A 192 -9.83 -2.77 2.63
CA LEU A 192 -8.70 -3.65 2.32
C LEU A 192 -9.15 -4.90 1.51
N SER A 193 -9.86 -4.65 0.40
CA SER A 193 -9.86 -5.53 -0.77
C SER A 193 -10.72 -4.90 -1.86
N LEU A 194 -10.08 -4.21 -2.80
CA LEU A 194 -10.50 -4.36 -4.17
C LEU A 194 -9.46 -5.29 -4.80
N PRO A 195 -9.75 -6.61 -4.95
CA PRO A 195 -9.24 -7.28 -6.11
C PRO A 195 -9.76 -6.48 -7.30
N ILE A 196 -8.88 -5.69 -7.90
CA ILE A 196 -9.10 -5.23 -9.25
C ILE A 196 -9.11 -6.51 -10.07
N THR A 197 -10.31 -7.03 -10.34
CA THR A 197 -10.53 -7.80 -11.55
C THR A 197 -10.26 -6.81 -12.66
N VAL A 198 -9.04 -6.83 -13.18
CA VAL A 198 -8.77 -6.33 -14.53
C VAL A 198 -9.74 -7.15 -15.39
N PRO A 199 -10.69 -6.56 -16.12
CA PRO A 199 -11.30 -7.30 -17.20
C PRO A 199 -10.12 -7.71 -18.08
N LEU A 200 -9.78 -8.99 -18.07
CA LEU A 200 -8.83 -9.53 -19.04
C LEU A 200 -9.28 -9.00 -20.40
N PRO A 201 -8.36 -8.47 -21.23
CA PRO A 201 -8.73 -8.17 -22.59
C PRO A 201 -9.45 -9.40 -23.15
N PRO A 202 -10.53 -9.22 -23.93
CA PRO A 202 -11.22 -10.35 -24.53
C PRO A 202 -10.16 -11.24 -25.17
N PRO A 203 -10.24 -12.57 -24.96
CA PRO A 203 -9.23 -13.49 -25.48
C PRO A 203 -8.99 -13.16 -26.94
N GLU A 204 -7.73 -13.05 -27.35
CA GLU A 204 -7.40 -12.90 -28.76
C GLU A 204 -8.10 -14.04 -29.52
N PRO A 205 -8.70 -13.76 -30.70
CA PRO A 205 -9.33 -14.80 -31.48
C PRO A 205 -8.33 -15.91 -31.72
N GLU A 206 -8.73 -17.15 -31.45
CA GLU A 206 -7.90 -18.32 -31.74
C GLU A 206 -7.45 -18.25 -33.21
N PRO A 207 -6.17 -18.51 -33.51
CA PRO A 207 -5.70 -18.53 -34.89
C PRO A 207 -6.54 -19.50 -35.70
N GLU A 208 -6.97 -19.08 -36.90
CA GLU A 208 -7.69 -19.95 -37.82
C GLU A 208 -6.88 -21.24 -38.03
N PRO A 209 -7.52 -22.42 -38.00
CA PRO A 209 -6.82 -23.68 -38.17
C PRO A 209 -6.05 -23.66 -39.50
N GLU A 210 -4.75 -23.94 -39.43
CA GLU A 210 -3.93 -24.08 -40.63
C GLU A 210 -4.56 -25.14 -41.55
N PRO A 211 -4.56 -24.91 -42.87
CA PRO A 211 -5.10 -25.86 -43.83
C PRO A 211 -4.39 -27.20 -43.68
N VAL A 212 -5.16 -28.26 -43.39
CA VAL A 212 -4.66 -29.63 -43.36
C VAL A 212 -4.05 -29.92 -44.74
N PRO A 213 -2.77 -30.33 -44.83
CA PRO A 213 -2.17 -30.69 -46.10
C PRO A 213 -3.00 -31.80 -46.74
N PRO A 214 -3.20 -31.77 -48.08
CA PRO A 214 -3.86 -32.86 -48.76
C PRO A 214 -3.13 -34.18 -48.43
N PRO A 215 -3.86 -35.30 -48.31
CA PRO A 215 -3.22 -36.59 -48.06
C PRO A 215 -2.16 -36.84 -49.12
N ASP A 216 -0.93 -37.10 -48.69
CA ASP A 216 0.16 -37.55 -49.55
C ASP A 216 -0.28 -38.85 -50.23
N ASP A 217 -0.54 -38.78 -51.54
CA ASP A 217 -0.86 -39.95 -52.36
C ASP A 217 0.35 -40.89 -52.54
N ASP A 218 1.53 -40.49 -52.06
CA ASP A 218 2.78 -41.25 -52.16
C ASP A 218 2.85 -42.47 -51.21
N LEU A 219 1.95 -42.57 -50.21
CA LEU A 219 1.90 -43.74 -49.30
C LEU A 219 1.27 -45.00 -49.91
N LYS A 220 0.69 -44.93 -51.13
CA LYS A 220 0.02 -46.08 -51.76
C LYS A 220 0.96 -47.03 -52.51
N GLU A 221 2.17 -46.59 -52.86
CA GLU A 221 3.13 -47.45 -53.58
C GLU A 221 3.97 -48.30 -52.60
N ASP A 222 4.38 -47.76 -51.45
CA ASP A 222 5.27 -48.48 -50.52
C ASP A 222 4.60 -49.69 -49.83
N ILE A 223 3.30 -49.61 -49.51
CA ILE A 223 2.56 -50.74 -48.90
C ILE A 223 2.43 -51.92 -49.88
N ARG A 224 2.53 -51.67 -51.20
CA ARG A 224 2.36 -52.73 -52.21
C ARG A 224 3.58 -53.63 -52.32
N HIS A 225 4.78 -53.14 -52.03
CA HIS A 225 5.99 -53.95 -52.09
C HIS A 225 6.16 -54.83 -50.85
N GLU A 226 5.78 -54.38 -49.65
CA GLU A 226 5.88 -55.21 -48.43
C GLU A 226 4.93 -56.41 -48.41
N LEU A 227 3.78 -56.34 -49.09
CA LEU A 227 2.83 -57.47 -49.14
C LEU A 227 3.27 -58.61 -50.06
N ILE A 228 4.15 -58.35 -51.03
CA ILE A 228 4.66 -59.39 -51.95
C ILE A 228 5.72 -60.26 -51.27
N ASP A 229 6.53 -59.69 -50.39
CA ASP A 229 7.60 -60.44 -49.70
C ASP A 229 7.05 -61.42 -48.64
N ILE A 230 5.84 -61.18 -48.12
CA ILE A 230 5.21 -62.08 -47.14
C ILE A 230 4.65 -63.34 -47.82
N GLU A 231 4.08 -63.27 -49.03
CA GLU A 231 3.55 -64.46 -49.72
C GLU A 231 4.66 -65.44 -50.13
N VAL A 232 5.86 -64.96 -50.47
CA VAL A 232 7.00 -65.81 -50.85
C VAL A 232 7.64 -66.50 -49.63
N ALA A 233 7.57 -65.88 -48.45
CA ALA A 233 8.11 -66.47 -47.22
C ALA A 233 7.24 -67.62 -46.68
N VAL A 234 5.92 -67.58 -46.89
CA VAL A 234 4.99 -68.63 -46.38
C VAL A 234 5.04 -69.91 -47.22
N SER A 235 5.36 -69.85 -48.53
CA SER A 235 5.42 -71.04 -49.38
C SER A 235 6.64 -71.95 -49.15
N ASN A 236 7.63 -71.53 -48.35
CA ASN A 236 8.87 -72.28 -48.10
C ASN A 236 8.88 -73.04 -46.77
N ILE A 237 7.75 -73.09 -46.04
CA ILE A 237 7.68 -73.70 -44.70
C ILE A 237 7.23 -75.18 -44.75
N ASP A 238 6.69 -75.68 -45.86
CA ASP A 238 6.11 -77.03 -45.95
C ASP A 238 7.03 -78.12 -46.53
N ASP A 239 8.33 -77.87 -46.78
CA ASP A 239 9.21 -78.84 -47.47
C ASP A 239 10.61 -79.10 -46.82
N THR A 240 10.77 -78.88 -45.51
CA THR A 240 11.99 -79.32 -44.77
C THR A 240 11.71 -79.88 -43.38
#